data_AF-A0A2A9PL52-F1
#
_entry.id   AF-A0A2A9PL52-F1
#
_cell.length_a   1.000
_cell.length_b   1.000
_cell.length_c   1.000
_cell.angle_alpha   90.00
_cell.angle_beta   90.00
_cell.angle_gamma   90.00
#
_symmetry.space_group_name_H-M   'P 1'
#
loop_
_entity.id
_entity.type
_entity.pdbx_description
1 polymer ?
#
loop_
_entity_poly.entity_id
_entity_poly.type
_entity_poly.pdbx_seq_one_letter_code
_entity_poly.pdbx_strand_id
1 'polypeptide(L)'
;MGTVLWCLEQWSQERFTNAAECEAAREQLTPTEWRFVRMGCSLNNEDCSGTDYYCEKLQNLSQRIECFQGRKKAPWLEPNSDGCIVSVDWDERCHGSQAWCETERMIESYGSSQTCLGFRQPRAAPRKSPFKSPLVVCIGDNDQTEDCMGTEVFCNRLNNSDQALACVQSRSKPWFAVPYSATCDGILANLHHEGCRGTDDWCRSQDSIRLYGSEAACRSFRRGDKPNGLLWRPPVTNCTAKDEHCLGTDTACGKLQYPNLIAACYSAREKPPFSRRNSEDCFKLGLDGEAYWDDERCVGTVFWCQKRWSPKFESEAACRSHRILPYAFNGRKVPWVQTSNSFDLCPVSSEECMGTEEYCGSLLDNERVMQCYEQRELMPFFPRNHPECRGKMFPNRFETCRGTKEWCDDAMILQRFYGGRTENCLKFREKNTLEEAQLPWQYGSGSNKCYDGDEECLGTEAFCVQTGKLHGVKACLEKRKRPPLLEPDSTQCPPAEKGRDQRRPAKKERDERCMGSEAWCLAWDFIYGNYPDCIAHRGLNLVSYRETIEKMLVPRVSEAVLKGATNVTANGALLQIVVRNGSVADARTTAEADRKLFLDEIEKRLEAMVVNGIDRALK
;
A
#
# COMPACT_ATOMS: atom_id res chain seq x y z
N MET A 1 -23.79 -57.96 22.31
CA MET A 1 -22.65 -58.58 21.64
C MET A 1 -21.67 -57.47 21.29
N GLY A 2 -20.40 -57.56 21.69
CA GLY A 2 -19.37 -56.59 21.27
C GLY A 2 -19.17 -56.63 19.75
N THR A 3 -18.55 -55.60 19.17
CA THR A 3 -18.36 -55.46 17.71
C THR A 3 -17.70 -56.70 17.10
N VAL A 4 -16.66 -57.23 17.75
CA VAL A 4 -15.95 -58.46 17.33
C VAL A 4 -16.89 -59.66 17.31
N LEU A 5 -17.59 -59.93 18.43
CA LEU A 5 -18.47 -61.10 18.52
C LEU A 5 -19.68 -61.01 17.59
N TRP A 6 -20.22 -59.79 17.42
CA TRP A 6 -21.32 -59.52 16.51
C TRP A 6 -20.87 -59.67 15.05
N CYS A 7 -19.70 -59.13 14.70
CA CYS A 7 -19.14 -59.30 13.37
C CYS A 7 -18.82 -60.76 13.08
N LEU A 8 -18.28 -61.53 14.02
CA LEU A 8 -18.05 -62.97 13.84
C LEU A 8 -19.33 -63.76 13.50
N GLU A 9 -20.46 -63.41 14.11
CA GLU A 9 -21.73 -64.12 13.91
C GLU A 9 -22.58 -63.59 12.75
N GLN A 10 -22.50 -62.29 12.43
CA GLN A 10 -23.47 -61.60 11.58
C GLN A 10 -22.86 -60.95 10.33
N TRP A 11 -21.53 -61.01 10.13
CA TRP A 11 -20.86 -60.33 9.00
C TRP A 11 -21.46 -60.68 7.64
N SER A 12 -21.84 -61.95 7.43
CA SER A 12 -22.38 -62.41 6.14
C SER A 12 -23.80 -61.90 5.86
N GLN A 13 -24.55 -61.52 6.89
CA GLN A 13 -25.91 -60.99 6.73
C GLN A 13 -25.91 -59.51 6.34
N GLU A 14 -24.91 -58.74 6.78
CA GLU A 14 -24.76 -57.32 6.45
C GLU A 14 -23.87 -57.03 5.23
N ARG A 15 -23.63 -58.04 4.38
CA ARG A 15 -22.88 -57.93 3.12
C ARG A 15 -21.40 -57.54 3.28
N PHE A 16 -20.81 -57.77 4.45
CA PHE A 16 -19.35 -57.72 4.58
C PHE A 16 -18.74 -59.00 3.99
N THR A 17 -17.51 -58.94 3.48
CA THR A 17 -16.86 -60.12 2.88
C THR A 17 -16.18 -61.02 3.91
N ASN A 18 -15.94 -60.51 5.12
CA ASN A 18 -15.44 -61.28 6.27
C ASN A 18 -15.65 -60.48 7.58
N ALA A 19 -15.40 -61.13 8.72
CA ALA A 19 -15.53 -60.51 10.04
C ALA A 19 -14.57 -59.32 10.25
N ALA A 20 -13.35 -59.35 9.70
CA ALA A 20 -12.38 -58.27 9.85
C ALA A 20 -12.79 -57.00 9.09
N GLU A 21 -13.43 -57.13 7.92
CA GLU A 21 -14.00 -56.00 7.19
C GLU A 21 -15.20 -55.40 7.93
N CYS A 22 -16.06 -56.24 8.52
CA CYS A 22 -17.14 -55.80 9.40
C CYS A 22 -16.60 -55.04 10.61
N GLU A 23 -15.54 -55.55 11.26
CA GLU A 23 -14.89 -54.89 12.38
C GLU A 23 -14.31 -53.54 11.97
N ALA A 24 -13.53 -53.47 10.88
CA ALA A 24 -12.96 -52.22 10.39
C ALA A 24 -14.02 -51.18 9.96
N ALA A 25 -15.10 -51.62 9.32
CA ALA A 25 -16.21 -50.75 8.94
C ALA A 25 -16.99 -50.22 10.16
N ARG A 26 -17.09 -51.03 11.21
CA ARG A 26 -17.74 -50.64 12.46
C ARG A 26 -16.81 -49.85 13.40
N GLU A 27 -15.50 -50.03 13.30
CA GLU A 27 -14.50 -49.14 13.90
C GLU A 27 -14.53 -47.74 13.27
N GLN A 28 -14.97 -47.61 12.02
CA GLN A 28 -15.24 -46.33 11.36
C GLN A 28 -16.59 -45.70 11.76
N LEU A 29 -17.45 -46.40 12.50
CA LEU A 29 -18.67 -45.78 13.04
C LEU A 29 -18.25 -44.76 14.09
N THR A 30 -18.66 -43.51 13.88
CA THR A 30 -18.43 -42.42 14.82
C THR A 30 -18.85 -42.86 16.23
N PRO A 31 -17.99 -42.71 17.26
CA PRO A 31 -18.35 -43.07 18.62
C PRO A 31 -19.71 -42.49 18.99
N THR A 32 -20.55 -43.28 19.64
CA THR A 32 -21.90 -42.85 20.00
C THR A 32 -21.82 -41.63 20.93
N GLU A 33 -22.76 -40.69 20.79
CA GLU A 33 -22.83 -39.54 21.71
C GLU A 33 -23.09 -40.01 23.14
N TRP A 34 -22.42 -39.40 24.12
CA TRP A 34 -22.70 -39.67 25.53
C TRP A 34 -24.12 -39.21 25.89
N ARG A 35 -24.87 -40.07 26.58
CA ARG A 35 -26.25 -39.78 27.01
C ARG A 35 -26.31 -39.67 28.53
N PHE A 36 -26.90 -38.59 29.03
CA PHE A 36 -27.31 -38.49 30.43
C PHE A 36 -28.70 -39.09 30.63
N VAL A 37 -28.99 -39.54 31.85
CA VAL A 37 -30.29 -40.14 32.19
C VAL A 37 -31.43 -39.15 31.92
N ARG A 38 -32.56 -39.65 31.40
CA ARG A 38 -33.77 -38.85 31.16
C ARG A 38 -34.92 -39.31 32.06
N MET A 39 -35.60 -38.36 32.68
CA MET A 39 -36.82 -38.62 33.44
C MET A 39 -37.97 -39.03 32.52
N GLY A 40 -38.87 -39.90 33.02
CA GLY A 40 -40.11 -40.25 32.34
C GLY A 40 -39.97 -41.25 31.19
N CYS A 41 -38.81 -41.90 31.07
CA CYS A 41 -38.60 -42.94 30.08
C CYS A 41 -38.48 -44.31 30.77
N SER A 42 -39.21 -45.32 30.27
CA SER A 42 -39.35 -46.65 30.86
C SER A 42 -38.57 -47.75 30.11
N LEU A 43 -37.87 -47.37 29.03
CA LEU A 43 -37.13 -48.33 28.20
C LEU A 43 -35.77 -48.65 28.83
N ASN A 44 -35.42 -49.93 28.87
CA ASN A 44 -34.09 -50.40 29.28
C ASN A 44 -33.05 -50.22 28.16
N ASN A 45 -32.92 -49.02 27.61
CA ASN A 45 -31.94 -48.68 26.57
C ASN A 45 -31.09 -47.45 26.95
N GLU A 46 -29.95 -47.27 26.29
CA GLU A 46 -28.98 -46.21 26.59
C GLU A 46 -29.56 -44.79 26.44
N ASP A 47 -30.41 -44.56 25.44
CA ASP A 47 -31.05 -43.25 25.21
C ASP A 47 -31.94 -42.81 26.39
N CYS A 48 -32.42 -43.77 27.16
CA CYS A 48 -33.31 -43.59 28.29
C CYS A 48 -32.54 -43.51 29.60
N SER A 49 -31.74 -44.54 29.88
CA SER A 49 -31.05 -44.69 31.16
C SER A 49 -29.74 -43.92 31.25
N GLY A 50 -29.23 -43.40 30.13
CA GLY A 50 -27.91 -42.81 30.04
C GLY A 50 -26.79 -43.84 29.87
N THR A 51 -25.66 -43.38 29.33
CA THR A 51 -24.47 -44.18 29.00
C THR A 51 -23.84 -44.78 30.26
N ASP A 52 -23.72 -44.02 31.35
CA ASP A 52 -23.17 -44.49 32.62
C ASP A 52 -23.91 -45.72 33.15
N TYR A 53 -25.22 -45.60 33.33
CA TYR A 53 -26.05 -46.70 33.81
C TYR A 53 -26.13 -47.87 32.81
N TYR A 54 -26.14 -47.57 31.50
CA TYR A 54 -26.20 -48.60 30.46
C TYR A 54 -24.94 -49.47 30.46
N CYS A 55 -23.75 -48.86 30.47
CA CYS A 55 -22.48 -49.58 30.50
C CYS A 55 -22.23 -50.25 31.85
N GLU A 56 -22.66 -49.65 32.98
CA GLU A 56 -22.52 -50.23 34.33
C GLU A 56 -23.17 -51.62 34.48
N LYS A 57 -24.23 -51.91 33.72
CA LYS A 57 -24.91 -53.22 33.74
C LYS A 57 -24.03 -54.40 33.30
N LEU A 58 -22.91 -54.14 32.60
CA LEU A 58 -21.97 -55.18 32.22
C LEU A 58 -21.16 -55.62 33.45
N GLN A 59 -21.17 -56.92 33.75
CA GLN A 59 -20.53 -57.45 34.96
C GLN A 59 -18.99 -57.39 34.90
N ASN A 60 -18.41 -57.58 33.71
CA ASN A 60 -16.96 -57.60 33.54
C ASN A 60 -16.41 -56.19 33.34
N LEU A 61 -15.44 -55.79 34.16
CA LEU A 61 -14.81 -54.47 34.10
C LEU A 61 -14.24 -54.15 32.71
N SER A 62 -13.58 -55.12 32.06
CA SER A 62 -13.03 -54.92 30.71
C SER A 62 -14.13 -54.60 29.69
N GLN A 63 -15.28 -55.25 29.78
CA GLN A 63 -16.43 -54.99 28.90
C GLN A 63 -17.07 -53.62 29.21
N ARG A 64 -17.10 -53.19 30.48
CA ARG A 64 -17.54 -51.83 30.85
C ARG A 64 -16.64 -50.77 30.22
N ILE A 65 -15.33 -50.94 30.34
CA ILE A 65 -14.35 -50.01 29.77
C ILE A 65 -14.48 -49.94 28.24
N GLU A 66 -14.61 -51.08 27.56
CA GLU A 66 -14.86 -51.12 26.11
C GLU A 66 -16.17 -50.42 25.74
N CYS A 67 -17.23 -50.61 26.54
CA CYS A 67 -18.50 -49.90 26.37
C CYS A 67 -18.30 -48.38 26.42
N PHE A 68 -17.60 -47.85 27.42
CA PHE A 68 -17.30 -46.41 27.53
C PHE A 68 -16.39 -45.90 26.41
N GLN A 69 -15.39 -46.67 26.00
CA GLN A 69 -14.48 -46.33 24.90
C GLN A 69 -15.20 -46.21 23.56
N GLY A 70 -16.29 -46.97 23.36
CA GLY A 70 -17.15 -46.85 22.18
C GLY A 70 -17.97 -45.55 22.10
N ARG A 71 -17.90 -44.66 23.09
CA ARG A 71 -18.62 -43.38 23.11
C ARG A 71 -17.67 -42.19 23.02
N LYS A 72 -18.20 -41.06 22.54
CA LYS A 72 -17.51 -39.77 22.70
C LYS A 72 -17.41 -39.45 24.19
N LYS A 73 -16.28 -38.87 24.60
CA LYS A 73 -16.09 -38.43 25.99
C LYS A 73 -17.23 -37.48 26.42
N ALA A 74 -17.80 -37.74 27.59
CA ALA A 74 -18.86 -36.89 28.13
C ALA A 74 -18.33 -35.46 28.37
N PRO A 75 -19.14 -34.41 28.20
CA PRO A 75 -18.74 -33.07 28.59
C PRO A 75 -18.40 -33.02 30.08
N TRP A 76 -17.41 -32.21 30.47
CA TRP A 76 -17.16 -31.92 31.88
C TRP A 76 -18.32 -31.10 32.45
N LEU A 77 -18.85 -31.51 33.60
CA LEU A 77 -19.97 -30.86 34.27
C LEU A 77 -19.53 -30.24 35.60
N GLU A 78 -19.96 -29.02 35.85
CA GLU A 78 -19.86 -28.40 37.18
C GLU A 78 -21.08 -28.82 38.03
N PRO A 79 -21.01 -28.73 39.37
CA PRO A 79 -22.16 -29.03 40.23
C PRO A 79 -23.38 -28.18 39.84
N ASN A 80 -24.58 -28.77 39.91
CA ASN A 80 -25.85 -28.15 39.49
C ASN A 80 -25.88 -27.68 38.03
N SER A 81 -25.25 -28.44 37.12
CA SER A 81 -25.35 -28.20 35.68
C SER A 81 -26.80 -28.34 35.18
N ASP A 82 -27.11 -27.69 34.06
CA ASP A 82 -28.44 -27.71 33.43
C ASP A 82 -28.97 -29.14 33.24
N GLY A 83 -30.23 -29.34 33.64
CA GLY A 83 -30.89 -30.64 33.57
C GLY A 83 -30.56 -31.62 34.70
N CYS A 84 -29.91 -31.16 35.78
CA CYS A 84 -29.78 -31.92 37.03
C CYS A 84 -31.16 -32.36 37.55
N ILE A 85 -31.31 -33.67 37.80
CA ILE A 85 -32.51 -34.25 38.38
C ILE A 85 -32.29 -34.38 39.89
N VAL A 86 -32.72 -33.37 40.65
CA VAL A 86 -32.47 -33.24 42.09
C VAL A 86 -32.95 -34.46 42.92
N SER A 87 -33.90 -35.24 42.40
CA SER A 87 -34.41 -36.46 43.06
C SER A 87 -33.54 -37.70 42.86
N VAL A 88 -32.42 -37.59 42.14
CA VAL A 88 -31.56 -38.71 41.75
C VAL A 88 -30.13 -38.42 42.20
N ASP A 89 -29.73 -39.05 43.30
CA ASP A 89 -28.41 -38.91 43.96
C ASP A 89 -27.23 -39.45 43.15
N TRP A 90 -27.49 -40.05 41.99
CA TRP A 90 -26.47 -40.61 41.09
C TRP A 90 -26.34 -39.85 39.76
N ASP A 91 -27.01 -38.71 39.59
CA ASP A 91 -26.89 -37.89 38.38
C ASP A 91 -25.66 -36.98 38.42
N GLU A 92 -24.70 -37.20 37.51
CA GLU A 92 -23.47 -36.41 37.39
C GLU A 92 -23.72 -34.91 37.27
N ARG A 93 -24.83 -34.50 36.63
CA ARG A 93 -25.19 -33.08 36.47
C ARG A 93 -25.41 -32.38 37.81
N CYS A 94 -25.84 -33.10 38.83
CA CYS A 94 -26.10 -32.54 40.16
C CYS A 94 -24.82 -32.38 40.96
N HIS A 95 -23.91 -33.36 40.89
CA HIS A 95 -22.70 -33.40 41.71
C HIS A 95 -21.47 -32.75 41.04
N GLY A 96 -21.47 -32.66 39.71
CA GLY A 96 -20.30 -32.31 38.91
C GLY A 96 -19.36 -33.49 38.71
N SER A 97 -18.64 -33.50 37.58
CA SER A 97 -17.83 -34.64 37.12
C SER A 97 -16.77 -35.11 38.12
N GLN A 98 -16.15 -34.16 38.83
CA GLN A 98 -15.11 -34.49 39.83
C GLN A 98 -15.69 -35.28 41.00
N ALA A 99 -16.65 -34.70 41.72
CA ALA A 99 -17.25 -35.33 42.90
C ALA A 99 -17.99 -36.62 42.54
N TRP A 100 -18.59 -36.66 41.35
CA TRP A 100 -19.29 -37.84 40.86
C TRP A 100 -18.34 -39.02 40.56
N CYS A 101 -17.21 -38.78 39.88
CA CYS A 101 -16.20 -39.82 39.62
C CYS A 101 -15.47 -40.31 40.88
N GLU A 102 -15.54 -39.56 41.98
CA GLU A 102 -14.96 -39.93 43.28
C GLU A 102 -15.90 -40.80 44.13
N THR A 103 -17.15 -41.01 43.71
CA THR A 103 -18.08 -41.89 44.41
C THR A 103 -17.66 -43.37 44.30
N GLU A 104 -17.87 -44.16 45.36
CA GLU A 104 -17.52 -45.58 45.38
C GLU A 104 -18.12 -46.35 44.20
N ARG A 105 -19.41 -46.09 43.90
CA ARG A 105 -20.12 -46.70 42.76
C ARG A 105 -19.43 -46.46 41.41
N MET A 106 -18.92 -45.25 41.19
CA MET A 106 -18.24 -44.93 39.92
C MET A 106 -16.82 -45.48 39.90
N ILE A 107 -16.15 -45.54 41.05
CA ILE A 107 -14.87 -46.25 41.16
C ILE A 107 -15.04 -47.74 40.85
N GLU A 108 -16.10 -48.39 41.33
CA GLU A 108 -16.41 -49.80 40.98
C GLU A 108 -16.72 -49.97 39.49
N SER A 109 -17.47 -49.02 38.91
CA SER A 109 -17.87 -49.06 37.49
C SER A 109 -16.69 -48.88 36.55
N TYR A 110 -15.80 -47.92 36.84
CA TYR A 110 -14.68 -47.49 35.98
C TYR A 110 -13.32 -48.03 36.41
N GLY A 111 -13.21 -48.67 37.58
CA GLY A 111 -11.97 -49.17 38.18
C GLY A 111 -11.16 -48.11 38.96
N SER A 112 -11.29 -46.82 38.62
CA SER A 112 -10.71 -45.71 39.38
C SER A 112 -11.38 -44.37 39.03
N SER A 113 -11.24 -43.36 39.89
CA SER A 113 -11.72 -42.01 39.60
C SER A 113 -10.95 -41.36 38.45
N GLN A 114 -9.65 -41.64 38.31
CA GLN A 114 -8.84 -41.15 37.20
C GLN A 114 -9.30 -41.72 35.85
N THR A 115 -9.65 -43.01 35.80
CA THR A 115 -10.22 -43.64 34.60
C THR A 115 -11.57 -43.01 34.24
N CYS A 116 -12.44 -42.80 35.23
CA CYS A 116 -13.72 -42.11 35.05
C CYS A 116 -13.54 -40.70 34.45
N LEU A 117 -12.66 -39.88 35.01
CA LEU A 117 -12.32 -38.56 34.48
C LEU A 117 -11.67 -38.62 33.10
N GLY A 118 -10.94 -39.69 32.80
CA GLY A 118 -10.37 -39.96 31.47
C GLY A 118 -11.42 -40.09 30.37
N PHE A 119 -12.66 -40.49 30.71
CA PHE A 119 -13.82 -40.53 29.82
C PHE A 119 -14.60 -39.22 29.75
N ARG A 120 -14.13 -38.17 30.42
CA ARG A 120 -14.69 -36.82 30.32
C ARG A 120 -13.81 -35.95 29.42
N GLN A 121 -14.43 -34.97 28.78
CA GLN A 121 -13.70 -33.91 28.10
C GLN A 121 -12.85 -33.15 29.14
N PRO A 122 -11.71 -32.58 28.75
CA PRO A 122 -10.92 -31.76 29.66
C PRO A 122 -11.80 -30.68 30.26
N ARG A 123 -11.68 -30.44 31.58
CA ARG A 123 -12.36 -29.33 32.25
C ARG A 123 -12.08 -28.06 31.47
N ALA A 124 -13.10 -27.52 30.81
CA ALA A 124 -12.99 -26.21 30.19
C ALA A 124 -12.65 -25.23 31.32
N ALA A 125 -11.72 -24.30 31.07
CA ALA A 125 -11.41 -23.27 32.05
C ALA A 125 -12.73 -22.65 32.55
N PRO A 126 -12.90 -22.46 33.88
CA PRO A 126 -14.17 -22.05 34.46
C PRO A 126 -14.73 -20.86 33.67
N ARG A 127 -15.92 -21.04 33.10
CA ARG A 127 -16.57 -20.00 32.30
C ARG A 127 -16.81 -18.81 33.22
N LYS A 128 -16.06 -17.73 32.98
CA LYS A 128 -16.24 -16.47 33.70
C LYS A 128 -17.66 -15.96 33.50
N SER A 129 -18.36 -15.62 34.58
CA SER A 129 -19.72 -15.06 34.49
C SER A 129 -19.71 -13.76 33.65
N PRO A 130 -20.76 -13.43 32.90
CA PRO A 130 -20.78 -12.22 32.09
C PRO A 130 -20.59 -10.97 32.96
N PHE A 131 -19.75 -10.02 32.52
CA PHE A 131 -19.71 -8.69 33.14
C PHE A 131 -21.00 -7.93 32.80
N LYS A 132 -21.61 -7.33 33.81
CA LYS A 132 -22.87 -6.60 33.72
C LYS A 132 -22.60 -5.11 33.84
N SER A 133 -23.10 -4.33 32.90
CA SER A 133 -23.15 -2.87 33.04
C SER A 133 -24.30 -2.49 33.97
N PRO A 134 -24.20 -1.38 34.72
CA PRO A 134 -25.30 -0.89 35.56
C PRO A 134 -26.58 -0.69 34.75
N LEU A 135 -27.72 -1.14 35.26
CA LEU A 135 -29.02 -0.81 34.70
C LEU A 135 -29.41 0.62 35.09
N VAL A 136 -30.13 1.29 34.17
CA VAL A 136 -30.55 2.69 34.33
C VAL A 136 -31.45 2.88 35.54
N VAL A 137 -32.37 1.95 35.74
CA VAL A 137 -33.37 2.02 36.81
C VAL A 137 -33.54 0.62 37.37
N CYS A 138 -33.16 0.46 38.63
CA CYS A 138 -33.54 -0.71 39.41
C CYS A 138 -34.72 -0.32 40.27
N ILE A 139 -35.86 -0.96 40.03
CA ILE A 139 -37.07 -0.72 40.82
C ILE A 139 -37.33 -1.99 41.65
N GLY A 140 -37.42 -1.82 42.97
CA GLY A 140 -37.76 -2.88 43.93
C GLY A 140 -36.57 -3.54 44.65
N ASP A 141 -36.84 -4.66 45.31
CA ASP A 141 -35.90 -5.40 46.19
C ASP A 141 -34.64 -5.96 45.47
N ASN A 142 -34.53 -5.76 44.16
CA ASN A 142 -33.38 -6.17 43.34
C ASN A 142 -32.30 -5.08 43.22
N ASP A 143 -32.42 -3.96 43.92
CA ASP A 143 -31.47 -2.83 43.89
C ASP A 143 -30.04 -3.19 44.36
N GLN A 144 -29.89 -4.30 45.09
CA GLN A 144 -28.60 -4.80 45.56
C GLN A 144 -27.96 -5.87 44.65
N THR A 145 -28.64 -6.28 43.58
CA THR A 145 -28.15 -7.37 42.70
C THR A 145 -27.09 -6.88 41.72
N GLU A 146 -26.18 -7.77 41.30
CA GLU A 146 -25.17 -7.46 40.26
C GLU A 146 -25.82 -7.04 38.93
N ASP A 147 -26.94 -7.69 38.57
CA ASP A 147 -27.69 -7.35 37.36
C ASP A 147 -28.22 -5.92 37.40
N CYS A 148 -28.62 -5.43 38.57
CA CYS A 148 -29.04 -4.06 38.76
C CYS A 148 -27.85 -3.08 38.72
N MET A 149 -26.89 -3.26 39.63
CA MET A 149 -25.89 -2.25 39.91
C MET A 149 -24.71 -2.26 38.93
N GLY A 150 -24.57 -3.35 38.18
CA GLY A 150 -23.40 -3.65 37.38
C GLY A 150 -22.28 -4.28 38.22
N THR A 151 -21.43 -5.05 37.54
CA THR A 151 -20.34 -5.83 38.12
C THR A 151 -19.39 -4.98 38.96
N GLU A 152 -19.00 -3.80 38.48
CA GLU A 152 -18.00 -2.98 39.19
C GLU A 152 -18.54 -2.43 40.50
N VAL A 153 -19.76 -1.91 40.51
CA VAL A 153 -20.39 -1.39 41.73
C VAL A 153 -20.67 -2.54 42.70
N PHE A 154 -21.14 -3.69 42.19
CA PHE A 154 -21.38 -4.89 42.98
C PHE A 154 -20.11 -5.42 43.64
N CYS A 155 -19.04 -5.64 42.87
CA CYS A 155 -17.77 -6.15 43.40
C CYS A 155 -17.07 -5.15 44.33
N ASN A 156 -17.19 -3.84 44.07
CA ASN A 156 -16.57 -2.79 44.89
C ASN A 156 -17.24 -2.61 46.28
N ARG A 157 -18.38 -3.28 46.55
CA ARG A 157 -18.96 -3.35 47.90
C ARG A 157 -18.23 -4.31 48.83
N LEU A 158 -17.37 -5.18 48.29
CA LEU A 158 -16.55 -6.06 49.11
C LEU A 158 -15.49 -5.20 49.82
N ASN A 159 -15.46 -5.27 51.16
CA ASN A 159 -14.60 -4.41 51.99
C ASN A 159 -13.09 -4.66 51.77
N ASN A 160 -12.72 -5.75 51.11
CA ASN A 160 -11.34 -6.11 50.82
C ASN A 160 -11.05 -5.94 49.32
N SER A 161 -10.03 -5.14 48.99
CA SER A 161 -9.61 -4.85 47.61
C SER A 161 -9.25 -6.13 46.83
N ASP A 162 -8.63 -7.12 47.46
CA ASP A 162 -8.29 -8.39 46.82
C ASP A 162 -9.55 -9.20 46.48
N GLN A 163 -10.57 -9.15 47.34
CA GLN A 163 -11.85 -9.80 47.08
C GLN A 163 -12.64 -9.09 45.98
N ALA A 164 -12.63 -7.75 45.97
CA ALA A 164 -13.23 -6.95 44.92
C ALA A 164 -12.56 -7.24 43.56
N LEU A 165 -11.23 -7.29 43.53
CA LEU A 165 -10.47 -7.63 42.33
C LEU A 165 -10.73 -9.07 41.87
N ALA A 166 -10.72 -10.04 42.78
CA ALA A 166 -11.05 -11.43 42.46
C ALA A 166 -12.49 -11.57 41.92
N CYS A 167 -13.44 -10.84 42.50
CA CYS A 167 -14.83 -10.76 42.02
C CYS A 167 -14.87 -10.26 40.56
N VAL A 168 -14.21 -9.16 40.24
CA VAL A 168 -14.16 -8.64 38.86
C VAL A 168 -13.42 -9.60 37.92
N GLN A 169 -12.29 -10.17 38.36
CA GLN A 169 -11.49 -11.10 37.54
C GLN A 169 -12.21 -12.42 37.24
N SER A 170 -13.17 -12.81 38.09
CA SER A 170 -14.05 -13.94 37.84
C SER A 170 -15.10 -13.67 36.76
N ARG A 171 -15.25 -12.41 36.32
CA ARG A 171 -16.14 -12.01 35.23
C ARG A 171 -15.44 -11.94 33.89
N SER A 172 -16.26 -12.08 32.86
CA SER A 172 -15.83 -11.99 31.48
C SER A 172 -15.44 -10.54 31.20
N LYS A 173 -14.25 -10.29 30.65
CA LYS A 173 -13.74 -8.92 30.45
C LYS A 173 -14.76 -8.04 29.66
N PRO A 174 -15.09 -6.80 30.03
CA PRO A 174 -15.94 -5.92 29.22
C PRO A 174 -15.17 -5.30 28.05
N TRP A 175 -15.85 -4.77 27.04
CA TRP A 175 -15.22 -4.12 25.89
C TRP A 175 -14.59 -2.77 26.26
N PHE A 176 -13.53 -2.37 25.56
CA PHE A 176 -12.99 -1.02 25.65
C PHE A 176 -14.00 -0.02 25.08
N ALA A 177 -14.57 0.85 25.92
CA ALA A 177 -15.50 1.88 25.52
C ALA A 177 -14.76 3.13 25.05
N VAL A 178 -15.19 3.71 23.94
CA VAL A 178 -14.79 5.06 23.54
C VAL A 178 -15.72 6.10 24.19
N PRO A 179 -15.30 7.36 24.31
CA PRO A 179 -16.20 8.43 24.71
C PRO A 179 -17.41 8.51 23.77
N TYR A 180 -18.59 8.65 24.36
CA TYR A 180 -19.88 8.70 23.65
C TYR A 180 -20.18 7.44 22.80
N SER A 181 -19.89 6.25 23.33
CA SER A 181 -20.26 5.00 22.67
C SER A 181 -21.78 4.85 22.57
N ALA A 182 -22.27 3.93 21.73
CA ALA A 182 -23.70 3.62 21.61
C ALA A 182 -24.37 3.21 22.94
N THR A 183 -23.60 2.88 23.98
CA THR A 183 -24.13 2.59 25.32
C THR A 183 -24.40 3.85 26.16
N CYS A 184 -24.02 5.03 25.66
CA CYS A 184 -24.26 6.33 26.28
C CYS A 184 -25.58 6.94 25.79
N ASP A 185 -26.74 6.35 26.13
CA ASP A 185 -28.03 6.85 25.63
C ASP A 185 -28.96 7.46 26.71
N GLY A 186 -29.56 8.59 26.32
CA GLY A 186 -30.85 9.17 26.71
C GLY A 186 -31.06 9.69 28.14
N ILE A 187 -30.78 8.87 29.14
CA ILE A 187 -31.10 9.15 30.56
C ILE A 187 -29.86 8.99 31.44
N LEU A 188 -28.89 8.18 31.00
CA LEU A 188 -27.60 7.96 31.65
C LEU A 188 -26.51 8.96 31.24
N ALA A 189 -26.86 10.10 30.65
CA ALA A 189 -25.92 11.18 30.36
C ALA A 189 -25.34 11.84 31.64
N ASN A 190 -25.58 11.26 32.82
CA ASN A 190 -24.71 11.48 33.96
C ASN A 190 -23.31 11.00 33.57
N LEU A 191 -22.36 11.94 33.56
CA LEU A 191 -20.95 11.81 33.15
C LEU A 191 -20.15 10.71 33.89
N HIS A 192 -20.78 9.79 34.61
CA HIS A 192 -20.18 8.75 35.41
C HIS A 192 -20.26 7.35 34.79
N HIS A 193 -20.81 7.14 33.59
CA HIS A 193 -20.78 5.82 32.94
C HIS A 193 -19.55 5.67 32.04
N GLU A 194 -18.87 4.51 32.07
CA GLU A 194 -17.71 4.22 31.20
C GLU A 194 -18.06 4.38 29.72
N GLY A 195 -19.26 3.97 29.31
CA GLY A 195 -19.75 4.13 27.93
C GLY A 195 -19.83 5.59 27.45
N CYS A 196 -19.95 6.55 28.37
CA CYS A 196 -20.02 7.98 28.06
C CYS A 196 -18.64 8.66 28.14
N ARG A 197 -17.87 8.37 29.19
CA ARG A 197 -16.53 8.95 29.41
C ARG A 197 -15.45 8.31 28.53
N GLY A 198 -15.66 7.06 28.12
CA GLY A 198 -14.65 6.17 27.57
C GLY A 198 -13.78 5.52 28.66
N THR A 199 -13.25 4.33 28.35
CA THR A 199 -12.40 3.53 29.23
C THR A 199 -11.16 4.31 29.70
N ASP A 200 -10.55 5.11 28.81
CA ASP A 200 -9.36 5.91 29.15
C ASP A 200 -9.61 6.82 30.36
N ASP A 201 -10.75 7.51 30.39
CA ASP A 201 -11.12 8.43 31.46
C ASP A 201 -11.76 7.70 32.66
N TRP A 202 -12.48 6.61 32.39
CA TRP A 202 -12.99 5.70 33.42
C TRP A 202 -11.88 5.12 34.30
N CYS A 203 -10.82 4.59 33.69
CA CYS A 203 -9.70 3.97 34.40
C CYS A 203 -8.82 4.96 35.17
N ARG A 204 -8.99 6.28 34.95
CA ARG A 204 -8.37 7.35 35.76
C ARG A 204 -9.17 7.71 36.99
N SER A 205 -10.42 7.26 37.09
CA SER A 205 -11.25 7.53 38.25
C SER A 205 -10.72 6.81 39.50
N GLN A 206 -10.88 7.44 40.66
CA GLN A 206 -10.44 6.86 41.93
C GLN A 206 -11.17 5.54 42.24
N ASP A 207 -12.42 5.40 41.83
CA ASP A 207 -13.19 4.15 41.99
C ASP A 207 -12.58 3.01 41.18
N SER A 208 -12.24 3.25 39.91
CA SER A 208 -11.57 2.24 39.08
C SER A 208 -10.17 1.92 39.60
N ILE A 209 -9.38 2.91 40.03
CA ILE A 209 -8.05 2.66 40.60
C ILE A 209 -8.17 1.82 41.88
N ARG A 210 -9.15 2.10 42.75
CA ARG A 210 -9.40 1.31 43.96
C ARG A 210 -9.79 -0.15 43.64
N LEU A 211 -10.59 -0.35 42.60
CA LEU A 211 -11.08 -1.68 42.21
C LEU A 211 -10.02 -2.52 41.48
N TYR A 212 -9.22 -1.91 40.61
CA TYR A 212 -8.23 -2.60 39.77
C TYR A 212 -6.78 -2.47 40.27
N GLY A 213 -6.53 -1.64 41.28
CA GLY A 213 -5.20 -1.34 41.83
C GLY A 213 -4.40 -0.29 41.05
N SER A 214 -4.64 -0.14 39.74
CA SER A 214 -4.00 0.89 38.91
C SER A 214 -4.77 1.17 37.61
N GLU A 215 -4.51 2.33 36.99
CA GLU A 215 -5.05 2.67 35.67
C GLU A 215 -4.64 1.64 34.60
N ALA A 216 -3.38 1.18 34.63
CA ALA A 216 -2.87 0.20 33.68
C ALA A 216 -3.56 -1.16 33.84
N ALA A 217 -3.79 -1.61 35.08
CA ALA A 217 -4.52 -2.84 35.36
C ALA A 217 -5.98 -2.76 34.86
N CYS A 218 -6.67 -1.64 35.13
CA CYS A 218 -8.02 -1.37 34.63
C CYS A 218 -8.11 -1.47 33.10
N ARG A 219 -7.18 -0.81 32.38
CA ARG A 219 -7.10 -0.86 30.91
C ARG A 219 -6.86 -2.28 30.40
N SER A 220 -5.92 -3.02 31.00
CA SER A 220 -5.58 -4.41 30.61
C SER A 220 -6.70 -5.42 30.87
N PHE A 221 -7.63 -5.07 31.77
CA PHE A 221 -8.81 -5.88 32.06
C PHE A 221 -9.89 -5.75 30.98
N ARG A 222 -9.89 -4.71 30.14
CA ARG A 222 -10.85 -4.61 29.03
C ARG A 222 -10.48 -5.57 27.88
N ARG A 223 -11.48 -5.99 27.10
CA ARG A 223 -11.29 -6.75 25.85
C ARG A 223 -11.11 -5.79 24.68
N GLY A 224 -10.26 -6.23 23.77
CA GLY A 224 -9.92 -5.52 22.55
C GLY A 224 -8.88 -4.44 22.83
N ASP A 225 -8.09 -4.14 21.81
CA ASP A 225 -7.39 -2.88 21.76
C ASP A 225 -8.42 -1.74 21.67
N LYS A 226 -7.99 -0.52 22.01
CA LYS A 226 -8.78 0.69 21.74
C LYS A 226 -9.28 0.60 20.30
N PRO A 227 -10.62 0.66 20.05
CA PRO A 227 -11.15 0.52 18.71
C PRO A 227 -10.48 1.56 17.82
N ASN A 228 -9.63 1.11 16.90
CA ASN A 228 -8.98 1.99 15.95
C ASN A 228 -10.00 2.34 14.86
N GLY A 229 -10.43 3.60 14.82
CA GLY A 229 -11.20 4.14 13.70
C GLY A 229 -12.67 3.76 13.72
N LEU A 230 -13.41 4.17 14.74
CA LEU A 230 -14.87 4.23 14.58
C LEU A 230 -15.21 5.17 13.42
N LEU A 231 -16.11 4.77 12.53
CA LEU A 231 -16.51 5.62 11.41
C LEU A 231 -17.03 6.97 11.92
N TRP A 232 -16.49 8.06 11.40
CA TRP A 232 -17.12 9.37 11.55
C TRP A 232 -18.47 9.37 10.84
N ARG A 233 -19.50 9.91 11.49
CA ARG A 233 -20.87 9.94 10.98
C ARG A 233 -21.34 11.38 10.80
N PRO A 234 -21.85 11.76 9.61
CA PRO A 234 -22.55 13.03 9.46
C PRO A 234 -23.90 12.98 10.21
N PRO A 235 -24.48 14.14 10.55
CA PRO A 235 -25.84 14.20 11.10
C PRO A 235 -26.86 13.60 10.12
N VAL A 236 -27.82 12.86 10.66
CA VAL A 236 -28.94 12.27 9.90
C VAL A 236 -30.15 13.20 9.99
N THR A 237 -30.70 13.58 8.84
CA THR A 237 -31.91 14.41 8.79
C THR A 237 -33.13 13.65 9.31
N ASN A 238 -34.06 14.34 9.95
CA ASN A 238 -35.30 13.78 10.53
C ASN A 238 -35.11 12.73 11.64
N CYS A 239 -33.93 12.69 12.25
CA CYS A 239 -33.68 11.83 13.39
C CYS A 239 -33.87 12.60 14.71
N THR A 240 -34.55 12.00 15.68
CA THR A 240 -34.86 12.59 17.00
C THR A 240 -34.09 11.98 18.16
N ALA A 241 -33.37 10.88 17.93
CA ALA A 241 -32.52 10.26 18.94
C ALA A 241 -31.38 11.20 19.37
N LYS A 242 -30.89 11.03 20.60
CA LYS A 242 -29.79 11.84 21.13
C LYS A 242 -28.43 11.15 20.99
N ASP A 243 -28.37 10.04 20.26
CA ASP A 243 -27.14 9.29 20.02
C ASP A 243 -26.27 9.93 18.91
N GLU A 244 -25.03 9.44 18.78
CA GLU A 244 -24.12 9.88 17.73
C GLU A 244 -24.62 9.55 16.32
N HIS A 245 -25.34 8.44 16.15
CA HIS A 245 -25.84 8.05 14.83
C HIS A 245 -26.79 9.10 14.27
N CYS A 246 -27.58 9.71 15.15
CA CYS A 246 -28.55 10.74 14.85
C CYS A 246 -27.92 12.13 14.74
N LEU A 247 -27.16 12.53 15.76
CA LEU A 247 -26.59 13.88 15.90
C LEU A 247 -25.38 14.11 14.97
N GLY A 248 -24.73 13.04 14.53
CA GLY A 248 -23.43 13.07 13.90
C GLY A 248 -22.29 13.25 14.91
N THR A 249 -21.10 12.79 14.52
CA THR A 249 -19.89 12.78 15.35
C THR A 249 -19.51 14.16 15.88
N ASP A 250 -19.51 15.20 15.04
CA ASP A 250 -19.07 16.54 15.42
C ASP A 250 -20.00 17.21 16.44
N THR A 251 -21.28 16.82 16.45
CA THR A 251 -22.26 17.31 17.43
C THR A 251 -22.20 16.47 18.70
N ALA A 252 -22.09 15.14 18.58
CA ALA A 252 -21.95 14.22 19.69
C ALA A 252 -20.69 14.51 20.53
N CYS A 253 -19.52 14.56 19.88
CA CYS A 253 -18.26 14.89 20.55
C CYS A 253 -18.25 16.33 21.07
N GLY A 254 -18.81 17.29 20.32
CA GLY A 254 -18.88 18.70 20.73
C GLY A 254 -19.80 18.98 21.93
N LYS A 255 -20.69 18.05 22.29
CA LYS A 255 -21.55 18.14 23.50
C LYS A 255 -20.81 17.75 24.78
N LEU A 256 -19.63 17.14 24.70
CA LEU A 256 -18.84 16.77 25.87
C LEU A 256 -18.32 18.04 26.57
N GLN A 257 -18.43 18.07 27.89
CA GLN A 257 -18.09 19.26 28.68
C GLN A 257 -16.58 19.50 28.80
N TYR A 258 -15.78 18.42 28.77
CA TYR A 258 -14.35 18.48 29.07
C TYR A 258 -13.50 18.40 27.79
N PRO A 259 -12.54 19.33 27.57
CA PRO A 259 -11.70 19.34 26.36
C PRO A 259 -10.96 18.03 26.07
N ASN A 260 -10.47 17.34 27.11
CA ASN A 260 -9.81 16.05 26.96
C ASN A 260 -10.76 14.95 26.46
N LEU A 261 -12.04 14.99 26.85
CA LEU A 261 -13.05 14.06 26.35
C LEU A 261 -13.44 14.38 24.91
N ILE A 262 -13.55 15.67 24.55
CA ILE A 262 -13.78 16.11 23.16
C ILE A 262 -12.65 15.58 22.26
N ALA A 263 -11.39 15.81 22.64
CA ALA A 263 -10.23 15.34 21.90
C ALA A 263 -10.18 13.81 21.82
N ALA A 264 -10.45 13.11 22.92
CA ALA A 264 -10.50 11.64 22.95
C ALA A 264 -11.61 11.09 22.04
N CYS A 265 -12.79 11.72 22.04
CA CYS A 265 -13.92 11.37 21.19
C CYS A 265 -13.54 11.46 19.71
N TYR A 266 -12.95 12.59 19.28
CA TYR A 266 -12.47 12.75 17.91
C TYR A 266 -11.33 11.80 17.54
N SER A 267 -10.38 11.55 18.46
CA SER A 267 -9.25 10.63 18.21
C SER A 267 -9.65 9.16 18.04
N ALA A 268 -10.81 8.78 18.61
CA ALA A 268 -11.34 7.42 18.52
C ALA A 268 -12.06 7.14 17.20
N ARG A 269 -12.23 8.17 16.36
CA ARG A 269 -12.99 8.10 15.13
C ARG A 269 -12.11 8.41 13.93
N GLU A 270 -12.54 7.95 12.76
CA GLU A 270 -11.97 8.40 11.50
C GLU A 270 -12.11 9.92 11.40
N LYS A 271 -11.20 10.56 10.68
CA LYS A 271 -11.29 12.01 10.45
C LYS A 271 -12.39 12.29 9.43
N PRO A 272 -13.25 13.32 9.63
CA PRO A 272 -14.29 13.70 8.68
C PRO A 272 -13.74 13.97 7.28
N PRO A 273 -14.48 13.67 6.20
CA PRO A 273 -14.12 14.09 4.86
C PRO A 273 -14.16 15.62 4.73
N PHE A 274 -13.19 16.20 4.03
CA PHE A 274 -13.14 17.62 3.68
C PHE A 274 -14.16 17.91 2.57
N SER A 275 -15.35 18.35 2.96
CA SER A 275 -16.46 18.57 2.06
C SER A 275 -16.23 19.79 1.15
N ARG A 276 -16.57 19.62 -0.13
CA ARG A 276 -16.70 20.73 -1.07
C ARG A 276 -18.02 21.46 -0.78
N ARG A 277 -18.04 22.77 -1.00
CA ARG A 277 -19.28 23.56 -0.97
C ARG A 277 -20.22 23.06 -2.07
N ASN A 278 -21.52 23.05 -1.80
CA ASN A 278 -22.57 22.58 -2.71
C ASN A 278 -22.36 21.14 -3.19
N SER A 279 -21.94 20.22 -2.30
CA SER A 279 -21.91 18.80 -2.68
C SER A 279 -23.29 18.38 -3.22
N GLU A 280 -23.33 17.45 -4.18
CA GLU A 280 -24.58 16.96 -4.78
C GLU A 280 -25.57 16.47 -3.72
N ASP A 281 -25.06 15.99 -2.58
CA ASP A 281 -25.85 15.52 -1.46
C ASP A 281 -26.61 16.66 -0.76
N CYS A 282 -26.12 17.90 -0.82
CA CYS A 282 -26.82 19.04 -0.24
C CYS A 282 -28.20 19.27 -0.86
N PHE A 283 -28.31 19.16 -2.19
CA PHE A 283 -29.60 19.32 -2.89
C PHE A 283 -30.57 18.19 -2.56
N LYS A 284 -30.06 16.97 -2.34
CA LYS A 284 -30.88 15.79 -1.99
C LYS A 284 -31.45 15.87 -0.58
N LEU A 285 -30.79 16.60 0.33
CA LEU A 285 -31.24 16.74 1.71
C LEU A 285 -32.44 17.69 1.87
N GLY A 286 -32.79 18.46 0.83
CA GLY A 286 -33.93 19.37 0.86
C GLY A 286 -33.83 20.47 1.92
N LEU A 287 -32.60 20.80 2.36
CA LEU A 287 -32.36 21.79 3.41
C LEU A 287 -32.61 23.20 2.86
N ASP A 288 -33.57 23.91 3.44
CA ASP A 288 -33.80 25.33 3.23
C ASP A 288 -33.39 26.16 4.46
N GLY A 289 -33.18 27.47 4.24
CA GLY A 289 -32.90 28.42 5.32
C GLY A 289 -31.62 28.15 6.12
N GLU A 290 -31.73 28.18 7.45
CA GLU A 290 -30.59 28.07 8.38
C GLU A 290 -29.94 26.67 8.38
N ALA A 291 -30.71 25.61 8.12
CA ALA A 291 -30.18 24.25 8.10
C ALA A 291 -29.14 24.03 6.99
N TYR A 292 -29.28 24.76 5.88
CA TYR A 292 -28.29 24.78 4.79
C TYR A 292 -26.93 25.31 5.26
N TRP A 293 -26.92 26.35 6.10
CA TRP A 293 -25.70 27.00 6.57
C TRP A 293 -24.97 26.23 7.66
N ASP A 294 -25.65 25.22 8.23
CA ASP A 294 -25.17 24.45 9.37
C ASP A 294 -24.52 23.12 8.97
N ASP A 295 -24.77 22.64 7.75
CA ASP A 295 -24.19 21.40 7.23
C ASP A 295 -22.88 21.64 6.46
N GLU A 296 -21.79 21.02 6.93
CA GLU A 296 -20.47 21.10 6.29
C GLU A 296 -20.48 20.63 4.83
N ARG A 297 -21.36 19.68 4.48
CA ARG A 297 -21.54 19.17 3.10
C ARG A 297 -22.14 20.22 2.16
N CYS A 298 -22.89 21.17 2.71
CA CYS A 298 -23.54 22.24 1.96
C CYS A 298 -22.64 23.45 1.81
N VAL A 299 -22.03 23.93 2.90
CA VAL A 299 -21.21 25.15 2.86
C VAL A 299 -19.73 24.91 2.53
N GLY A 300 -19.27 23.66 2.64
CA GLY A 300 -17.89 23.25 2.45
C GLY A 300 -17.02 23.45 3.70
N THR A 301 -16.02 22.59 3.89
CA THR A 301 -15.17 22.57 5.10
C THR A 301 -14.49 23.90 5.41
N VAL A 302 -14.01 24.61 4.40
CA VAL A 302 -13.34 25.91 4.57
C VAL A 302 -14.27 26.90 5.27
N PHE A 303 -15.46 27.10 4.69
CA PHE A 303 -16.44 28.04 5.22
C PHE A 303 -17.03 27.56 6.55
N TRP A 304 -17.32 26.26 6.64
CA TRP A 304 -17.84 25.65 7.86
C TRP A 304 -16.87 25.87 9.02
N CYS A 305 -15.59 25.54 8.83
CA CYS A 305 -14.57 25.76 9.86
C CYS A 305 -14.45 27.24 10.22
N GLN A 306 -14.43 28.16 9.26
CA GLN A 306 -14.35 29.60 9.54
C GLN A 306 -15.49 30.09 10.44
N LYS A 307 -16.70 29.57 10.28
CA LYS A 307 -17.88 29.97 11.05
C LYS A 307 -18.10 29.19 12.34
N ARG A 308 -17.67 27.92 12.40
CA ARG A 308 -18.09 26.94 13.43
C ARG A 308 -16.93 26.28 14.19
N TRP A 309 -15.68 26.73 14.00
CA TRP A 309 -14.54 26.12 14.68
C TRP A 309 -14.63 26.23 16.21
N SER A 310 -15.11 27.35 16.76
CA SER A 310 -15.25 27.56 18.20
C SER A 310 -16.67 27.21 18.66
N PRO A 311 -16.88 26.47 19.78
CA PRO A 311 -15.91 26.04 20.80
C PRO A 311 -15.27 24.66 20.54
N LYS A 312 -15.51 24.05 19.38
CA LYS A 312 -15.20 22.63 19.12
C LYS A 312 -13.72 22.33 18.85
N PHE A 313 -12.99 23.32 18.36
CA PHE A 313 -11.58 23.24 17.97
C PHE A 313 -10.84 24.45 18.52
N GLU A 314 -9.54 24.31 18.79
CA GLU A 314 -8.70 25.39 19.34
C GLU A 314 -8.49 26.54 18.34
N SER A 315 -8.60 26.26 17.04
CA SER A 315 -8.46 27.24 15.96
C SER A 315 -9.17 26.77 14.69
N GLU A 316 -9.39 27.69 13.76
CA GLU A 316 -9.84 27.37 12.40
C GLU A 316 -8.88 26.39 11.70
N ALA A 317 -7.57 26.57 11.90
CA ALA A 317 -6.56 25.66 11.36
C ALA A 317 -6.72 24.25 11.93
N ALA A 318 -6.90 24.11 13.25
CA ALA A 318 -7.16 22.81 13.89
C ALA A 318 -8.43 22.14 13.35
N CYS A 319 -9.50 22.92 13.13
CA CYS A 319 -10.73 22.44 12.50
C CYS A 319 -10.44 21.86 11.12
N ARG A 320 -9.78 22.62 10.23
CA ARG A 320 -9.45 22.15 8.89
C ARG A 320 -8.54 20.91 8.98
N SER A 321 -7.51 20.94 9.83
CA SER A 321 -6.55 19.86 10.07
C SER A 321 -7.18 18.55 10.56
N HIS A 322 -8.36 18.63 11.14
CA HIS A 322 -9.12 17.47 11.58
C HIS A 322 -9.82 16.73 10.41
N ARG A 323 -9.98 17.34 9.23
CA ARG A 323 -10.59 16.68 8.05
C ARG A 323 -9.56 15.97 7.17
N ILE A 324 -9.94 14.85 6.56
CA ILE A 324 -9.21 14.16 5.47
C ILE A 324 -9.74 14.67 4.13
N LEU A 325 -8.87 14.99 3.17
CA LEU A 325 -9.29 15.30 1.79
C LEU A 325 -10.04 14.08 1.18
N PRO A 326 -11.32 14.16 0.77
CA PRO A 326 -12.20 13.00 0.61
C PRO A 326 -11.89 12.06 -0.55
N TYR A 327 -10.96 12.38 -1.44
CA TYR A 327 -11.01 11.84 -2.80
C TYR A 327 -9.95 10.79 -3.13
N ALA A 328 -9.49 10.04 -2.13
CA ALA A 328 -8.79 8.77 -2.37
C ALA A 328 -9.76 7.60 -2.68
N PHE A 329 -11.08 7.84 -2.79
CA PHE A 329 -12.03 6.79 -3.16
C PHE A 329 -11.93 6.46 -4.65
N ASN A 330 -11.42 5.27 -4.94
CA ASN A 330 -11.28 4.61 -6.26
C ASN A 330 -9.98 4.87 -7.04
N GLY A 331 -8.98 5.53 -6.46
CA GLY A 331 -7.66 5.72 -7.09
C GLY A 331 -7.68 6.55 -8.39
N ARG A 332 -8.81 7.16 -8.74
CA ARG A 332 -8.90 8.10 -9.87
C ARG A 332 -8.51 9.49 -9.41
N LYS A 333 -7.58 10.10 -10.13
CA LYS A 333 -7.18 11.48 -9.92
C LYS A 333 -8.29 12.43 -10.40
N VAL A 334 -8.48 13.54 -9.70
CA VAL A 334 -9.43 14.60 -10.09
C VAL A 334 -8.82 15.40 -11.24
N PRO A 335 -9.57 15.70 -12.32
CA PRO A 335 -9.05 16.52 -13.42
C PRO A 335 -8.52 17.86 -12.93
N TRP A 336 -7.40 18.29 -13.49
CA TRP A 336 -6.85 19.62 -13.18
C TRP A 336 -7.72 20.70 -13.80
N VAL A 337 -8.24 21.62 -12.97
CA VAL A 337 -9.05 22.74 -13.43
C VAL A 337 -8.17 23.98 -13.60
N GLN A 338 -8.13 24.54 -14.81
CA GLN A 338 -7.50 25.84 -15.04
C GLN A 338 -8.40 26.96 -14.52
N THR A 339 -7.80 27.99 -13.93
CA THR A 339 -8.51 29.18 -13.46
C THR A 339 -9.28 29.81 -14.60
N SER A 340 -10.60 29.99 -14.45
CA SER A 340 -11.39 30.68 -15.47
C SER A 340 -11.08 32.18 -15.43
N ASN A 341 -11.02 32.85 -16.58
CA ASN A 341 -10.75 34.29 -16.66
C ASN A 341 -11.90 35.16 -16.13
N SER A 342 -13.02 34.58 -15.69
CA SER A 342 -14.21 35.32 -15.24
C SER A 342 -14.23 35.45 -13.72
N PHE A 343 -13.33 36.26 -13.16
CA PHE A 343 -13.35 36.60 -11.73
C PHE A 343 -14.64 37.29 -11.30
N ASP A 344 -15.30 38.04 -12.20
CA ASP A 344 -16.48 38.84 -11.88
C ASP A 344 -17.78 38.02 -11.70
N LEU A 345 -17.83 36.78 -12.19
CA LEU A 345 -19.01 35.90 -12.07
C LEU A 345 -18.84 34.80 -11.03
N CYS A 346 -17.82 34.92 -10.19
CA CYS A 346 -17.36 33.82 -9.36
C CYS A 346 -17.44 34.18 -7.86
N PRO A 347 -18.65 34.19 -7.27
CA PRO A 347 -18.85 34.61 -5.88
C PRO A 347 -18.36 33.59 -4.83
N VAL A 348 -17.62 32.55 -5.23
CA VAL A 348 -17.34 31.38 -4.40
C VAL A 348 -15.94 30.84 -4.56
N SER A 349 -15.32 30.43 -3.45
CA SER A 349 -14.02 29.78 -3.38
C SER A 349 -14.07 28.28 -3.76
N SER A 350 -14.68 27.95 -4.91
CA SER A 350 -14.69 26.58 -5.44
C SER A 350 -13.48 26.32 -6.35
N GLU A 351 -13.05 25.06 -6.47
CA GLU A 351 -11.95 24.67 -7.37
C GLU A 351 -12.29 24.93 -8.84
N GLU A 352 -13.55 24.74 -9.24
CA GLU A 352 -14.08 25.07 -10.58
C GLU A 352 -13.89 26.54 -10.95
N CYS A 353 -13.95 27.40 -9.93
CA CYS A 353 -13.87 28.84 -10.06
C CYS A 353 -12.41 29.34 -10.03
N MET A 354 -11.70 28.98 -8.96
CA MET A 354 -10.34 29.45 -8.66
C MET A 354 -9.28 28.71 -9.47
N GLY A 355 -9.62 27.55 -10.04
CA GLY A 355 -8.66 26.60 -10.57
C GLY A 355 -7.98 25.79 -9.47
N THR A 356 -7.45 24.62 -9.84
CA THR A 356 -6.79 23.68 -8.93
C THR A 356 -5.58 24.30 -8.23
N GLU A 357 -4.79 25.12 -8.91
CA GLU A 357 -3.58 25.72 -8.34
C GLU A 357 -3.91 26.64 -7.16
N GLU A 358 -4.82 27.59 -7.37
CA GLU A 358 -5.26 28.54 -6.36
C GLU A 358 -6.08 27.85 -5.24
N TYR A 359 -6.93 26.87 -5.60
CA TYR A 359 -7.69 26.09 -4.64
C TYR A 359 -6.78 25.30 -3.69
N CYS A 360 -5.85 24.50 -4.23
CA CYS A 360 -4.89 23.77 -3.42
C CYS A 360 -3.96 24.71 -2.64
N GLY A 361 -3.52 25.81 -3.25
CA GLY A 361 -2.70 26.85 -2.61
C GLY A 361 -3.36 27.58 -1.45
N SER A 362 -4.70 27.59 -1.40
CA SER A 362 -5.45 28.19 -0.28
C SER A 362 -5.45 27.33 1.00
N LEU A 363 -4.92 26.11 0.93
CA LEU A 363 -4.77 25.22 2.09
C LEU A 363 -3.63 25.74 3.00
N LEU A 364 -3.83 25.66 4.31
CA LEU A 364 -3.01 26.38 5.30
C LEU A 364 -1.60 25.81 5.50
N ASP A 365 -1.37 24.55 5.15
CA ASP A 365 -0.09 23.88 5.33
C ASP A 365 0.39 23.21 4.03
N ASN A 366 1.71 23.26 3.82
CA ASN A 366 2.34 22.73 2.61
C ASN A 366 2.09 21.24 2.41
N GLU A 367 1.96 20.44 3.49
CA GLU A 367 1.73 19.00 3.35
C GLU A 367 0.37 18.74 2.67
N ARG A 368 -0.66 19.47 3.07
CA ARG A 368 -1.99 19.39 2.44
C ARG A 368 -2.03 19.97 1.05
N VAL A 369 -1.28 21.04 0.78
CA VAL A 369 -1.14 21.56 -0.58
C VAL A 369 -0.58 20.46 -1.49
N MET A 370 0.45 19.74 -1.05
CA MET A 370 1.04 18.61 -1.79
C MET A 370 0.07 17.44 -1.92
N GLN A 371 -0.60 17.03 -0.84
CA GLN A 371 -1.63 15.98 -0.89
C GLN A 371 -2.78 16.36 -1.83
N CYS A 372 -3.14 17.64 -1.86
CA CYS A 372 -4.12 18.18 -2.79
C CYS A 372 -3.63 17.95 -4.22
N TYR A 373 -2.43 18.40 -4.60
CA TYR A 373 -1.92 18.17 -5.95
C TYR A 373 -1.70 16.70 -6.32
N GLU A 374 -1.26 15.85 -5.39
CA GLU A 374 -1.06 14.42 -5.64
C GLU A 374 -2.35 13.70 -6.06
N GLN A 375 -3.49 14.20 -5.58
CA GLN A 375 -4.82 13.70 -5.91
C GLN A 375 -5.37 14.23 -7.24
N ARG A 376 -4.69 15.15 -7.93
CA ARG A 376 -5.11 15.67 -9.23
C ARG A 376 -4.35 15.01 -10.37
N GLU A 377 -4.97 15.05 -11.54
CA GLU A 377 -4.29 14.81 -12.80
C GLU A 377 -3.16 15.84 -12.93
N LEU A 378 -2.11 15.44 -13.65
CA LEU A 378 -0.99 16.33 -13.84
C LEU A 378 -1.42 17.48 -14.75
N MET A 379 -1.02 18.71 -14.43
CA MET A 379 -1.30 19.84 -15.31
C MET A 379 -0.45 19.75 -16.58
N PRO A 380 -0.98 20.06 -17.77
CA PRO A 380 -0.17 20.04 -18.99
C PRO A 380 1.07 20.93 -18.87
N PHE A 381 2.17 20.48 -19.45
CA PHE A 381 3.39 21.29 -19.52
C PHE A 381 3.30 22.27 -20.68
N PHE A 382 3.39 23.56 -20.40
CA PHE A 382 3.29 24.61 -21.42
C PHE A 382 4.67 25.06 -21.90
N PRO A 383 4.94 25.08 -23.22
CA PRO A 383 6.12 25.74 -23.76
C PRO A 383 5.98 27.26 -23.62
N ARG A 384 7.11 27.96 -23.64
CA ARG A 384 7.13 29.42 -23.67
C ARG A 384 6.46 29.92 -24.96
N ASN A 385 5.67 30.99 -24.85
CA ASN A 385 4.94 31.60 -25.98
C ASN A 385 3.91 30.67 -26.65
N HIS A 386 3.17 29.89 -25.86
CA HIS A 386 2.08 29.06 -26.37
C HIS A 386 1.12 29.87 -27.29
N PRO A 387 0.60 29.30 -28.40
CA PRO A 387 -0.22 30.03 -29.37
C PRO A 387 -1.43 30.78 -28.77
N GLU A 388 -2.02 30.24 -27.70
CA GLU A 388 -3.14 30.85 -26.95
C GLU A 388 -2.81 32.20 -26.29
N CYS A 389 -1.55 32.61 -26.30
CA CYS A 389 -1.08 33.83 -25.68
C CYS A 389 -1.11 35.04 -26.62
N ARG A 390 -1.35 34.81 -27.92
CA ARG A 390 -1.56 35.91 -28.87
C ARG A 390 -2.83 36.69 -28.48
N GLY A 391 -2.65 37.97 -28.15
CA GLY A 391 -3.74 38.90 -27.86
C GLY A 391 -4.20 38.96 -26.40
N LYS A 392 -3.58 38.22 -25.46
CA LYS A 392 -3.89 38.37 -24.03
C LYS A 392 -3.26 39.65 -23.47
N MET A 393 -4.02 40.40 -22.67
CA MET A 393 -3.60 41.71 -22.11
C MET A 393 -2.48 41.58 -21.06
N PHE A 394 -2.30 40.39 -20.46
CA PHE A 394 -1.27 40.12 -19.46
C PHE A 394 -0.70 38.70 -19.60
N PRO A 395 0.08 38.41 -20.65
CA PRO A 395 0.56 37.05 -20.90
C PRO A 395 1.40 36.51 -19.74
N ASN A 396 2.21 37.35 -19.07
CA ASN A 396 3.10 36.90 -18.00
C ASN A 396 2.40 36.43 -16.71
N ARG A 397 1.07 36.62 -16.57
CA ARG A 397 0.30 36.15 -15.41
C ARG A 397 -0.18 34.70 -15.53
N PHE A 398 -0.05 34.10 -16.70
CA PHE A 398 -0.53 32.75 -16.96
C PHE A 398 0.63 31.82 -17.28
N GLU A 399 0.67 30.66 -16.63
CA GLU A 399 1.66 29.62 -16.92
C GLU A 399 1.66 29.25 -18.40
N THR A 400 0.47 29.19 -19.02
CA THR A 400 0.33 28.87 -20.45
C THR A 400 1.14 29.79 -21.35
N CYS A 401 1.43 31.02 -20.93
CA CYS A 401 2.15 31.99 -21.74
C CYS A 401 3.61 32.15 -21.37
N ARG A 402 3.89 32.12 -20.07
CA ARG A 402 5.26 32.18 -19.55
C ARG A 402 6.03 30.88 -19.83
N GLY A 403 5.30 29.77 -19.91
CA GLY A 403 5.84 28.42 -19.97
C GLY A 403 6.07 27.86 -18.57
N THR A 404 5.85 26.56 -18.41
CA THR A 404 5.90 25.85 -17.12
C THR A 404 7.24 26.01 -16.40
N LYS A 405 8.35 26.02 -17.13
CA LYS A 405 9.67 26.19 -16.52
C LYS A 405 9.82 27.56 -15.85
N GLU A 406 9.53 28.63 -16.58
CA GLU A 406 9.65 29.99 -16.05
C GLU A 406 8.59 30.28 -14.97
N TRP A 407 7.45 29.59 -15.01
CA TRP A 407 6.44 29.60 -13.93
C TRP A 407 6.97 28.95 -12.66
N CYS A 408 7.55 27.74 -12.77
CA CYS A 408 8.14 27.03 -11.65
C CYS A 408 9.48 27.62 -11.15
N ASP A 409 10.06 28.58 -11.86
CA ASP A 409 11.22 29.34 -11.40
C ASP A 409 10.82 30.65 -10.69
N ASP A 410 9.53 31.00 -10.65
CA ASP A 410 9.05 32.21 -9.99
C ASP A 410 8.93 32.04 -8.47
N ALA A 411 9.71 32.83 -7.72
CA ALA A 411 9.77 32.74 -6.26
C ALA A 411 8.40 32.97 -5.58
N MET A 412 7.54 33.84 -6.12
CA MET A 412 6.23 34.09 -5.54
C MET A 412 5.29 32.90 -5.74
N ILE A 413 5.30 32.33 -6.95
CA ILE A 413 4.49 31.14 -7.28
C ILE A 413 4.96 29.96 -6.43
N LEU A 414 6.27 29.73 -6.33
CA LEU A 414 6.84 28.66 -5.52
C LEU A 414 6.49 28.79 -4.04
N GLN A 415 6.67 29.98 -3.47
CA GLN A 415 6.39 30.19 -2.06
C GLN A 415 4.90 30.02 -1.74
N ARG A 416 4.03 30.46 -2.65
CA ARG A 416 2.58 30.43 -2.47
C ARG A 416 1.99 29.04 -2.66
N PHE A 417 2.46 28.29 -3.65
CA PHE A 417 1.80 27.06 -4.10
C PHE A 417 2.64 25.81 -3.89
N TYR A 418 3.97 25.90 -3.92
CA TYR A 418 4.82 24.71 -4.02
C TYR A 418 5.81 24.56 -2.86
N GLY A 419 5.56 25.24 -1.73
CA GLY A 419 6.42 25.20 -0.55
C GLY A 419 7.85 25.71 -0.81
N GLY A 420 8.01 26.61 -1.78
CA GLY A 420 9.28 27.25 -2.10
C GLY A 420 10.25 26.42 -2.94
N ARG A 421 9.83 25.27 -3.51
CA ARG A 421 10.72 24.36 -4.25
C ARG A 421 10.28 24.12 -5.69
N THR A 422 11.17 24.36 -6.64
CA THR A 422 10.94 24.13 -8.07
C THR A 422 10.59 22.68 -8.38
N GLU A 423 11.19 21.73 -7.69
CA GLU A 423 10.94 20.30 -7.89
C GLU A 423 9.49 19.92 -7.59
N ASN A 424 8.88 20.57 -6.59
CA ASN A 424 7.47 20.33 -6.25
C ASN A 424 6.55 20.85 -7.35
N CYS A 425 6.83 22.02 -7.91
CA CYS A 425 6.05 22.57 -9.04
C CYS A 425 6.12 21.64 -10.26
N LEU A 426 7.33 21.22 -10.64
CA LEU A 426 7.54 20.34 -11.80
C LEU A 426 6.98 18.93 -11.59
N LYS A 427 6.94 18.42 -10.35
CA LYS A 427 6.36 17.10 -10.02
C LYS A 427 4.88 16.99 -10.41
N PHE A 428 4.13 18.09 -10.38
CA PHE A 428 2.69 18.12 -10.67
C PHE A 428 2.35 18.60 -12.08
N ARG A 429 3.32 18.50 -12.99
CA ARG A 429 3.15 18.77 -14.40
C ARG A 429 3.30 17.46 -15.17
N GLU A 430 2.54 17.30 -16.25
CA GLU A 430 2.73 16.17 -17.14
C GLU A 430 4.20 16.18 -17.53
N LYS A 431 4.87 15.02 -17.37
CA LYS A 431 6.28 14.92 -17.76
C LYS A 431 6.32 15.23 -19.24
N ASN A 432 6.73 16.45 -19.57
CA ASN A 432 7.27 16.75 -20.87
C ASN A 432 8.45 15.80 -21.01
N THR A 433 8.34 14.81 -21.91
CA THR A 433 9.56 14.11 -22.29
C THR A 433 10.48 15.22 -22.78
N LEU A 434 11.60 15.44 -22.10
CA LEU A 434 12.53 16.51 -22.48
C LEU A 434 12.98 16.38 -23.96
N GLU A 435 12.79 15.21 -24.57
CA GLU A 435 12.93 14.95 -26.00
C GLU A 435 11.89 15.65 -26.90
N GLU A 436 10.67 15.93 -26.42
CA GLU A 436 9.65 16.71 -27.14
C GLU A 436 9.81 18.22 -26.95
N ALA A 437 10.49 18.65 -25.89
CA ALA A 437 10.85 20.07 -25.68
C ALA A 437 12.04 20.54 -26.53
N GLN A 438 12.77 19.61 -27.17
CA GLN A 438 13.83 19.98 -28.10
C GLN A 438 13.24 20.55 -29.38
N LEU A 439 13.63 21.79 -29.71
CA LEU A 439 13.23 22.44 -30.96
C LEU A 439 13.75 21.59 -32.15
N PRO A 440 12.98 21.47 -33.25
CA PRO A 440 13.42 20.68 -34.40
C PRO A 440 14.72 21.26 -34.99
N TRP A 441 15.62 20.38 -35.46
CA TRP A 441 16.78 20.82 -36.23
C TRP A 441 16.32 21.34 -37.60
N GLN A 442 16.78 22.53 -37.97
CA GLN A 442 16.44 23.16 -39.24
C GLN A 442 17.70 23.39 -40.06
N TYR A 443 17.72 22.89 -41.30
CA TYR A 443 18.73 23.28 -42.28
C TYR A 443 18.28 24.58 -42.93
N GLY A 444 19.17 25.56 -43.00
CA GLY A 444 18.84 26.86 -43.57
C GLY A 444 18.26 26.74 -44.98
N SER A 445 17.24 27.55 -45.28
CA SER A 445 16.58 27.57 -46.59
C SER A 445 17.52 27.99 -47.73
N GLY A 446 18.69 28.52 -47.40
CA GLY A 446 19.65 29.02 -48.39
C GLY A 446 19.14 30.27 -49.11
N SER A 447 18.08 30.94 -48.64
CA SER A 447 17.66 32.20 -49.25
C SER A 447 18.71 33.29 -48.96
N ASN A 448 19.06 34.10 -49.96
CA ASN A 448 20.01 35.22 -49.77
C ASN A 448 19.35 36.44 -49.06
N LYS A 449 18.15 36.28 -48.49
CA LYS A 449 17.35 37.36 -47.87
C LYS A 449 16.99 37.09 -46.41
N CYS A 450 17.88 36.42 -45.66
CA CYS A 450 17.71 36.24 -44.22
C CYS A 450 18.13 37.53 -43.48
N TYR A 451 17.21 38.47 -43.29
CA TYR A 451 17.55 39.78 -42.69
C TYR A 451 17.47 39.81 -41.15
N ASP A 452 16.79 38.86 -40.50
CA ASP A 452 16.38 39.04 -39.08
C ASP A 452 16.86 37.96 -38.09
N GLY A 453 17.91 37.20 -38.43
CA GLY A 453 18.46 36.23 -37.49
C GLY A 453 17.52 35.06 -37.17
N ASP A 454 16.54 34.79 -38.02
CA ASP A 454 15.58 33.70 -37.87
C ASP A 454 16.26 32.33 -38.10
N GLU A 455 15.98 31.36 -37.23
CA GLU A 455 16.53 30.00 -37.27
C GLU A 455 16.09 29.25 -38.53
N GLU A 456 14.87 29.49 -39.03
CA GLU A 456 14.37 28.88 -40.26
C GLU A 456 15.16 29.31 -41.50
N CYS A 457 15.67 30.54 -41.48
CA CYS A 457 16.38 31.09 -42.61
C CYS A 457 17.87 30.74 -42.57
N LEU A 458 18.51 30.90 -41.40
CA LEU A 458 19.93 30.63 -41.20
C LEU A 458 20.25 29.13 -41.09
N GLY A 459 19.30 28.35 -40.58
CA GLY A 459 19.53 27.00 -40.06
C GLY A 459 20.01 27.03 -38.60
N THR A 460 19.70 25.97 -37.87
CA THR A 460 19.98 25.81 -36.43
C THR A 460 21.45 26.08 -36.08
N GLU A 461 22.37 25.56 -36.88
CA GLU A 461 23.80 25.66 -36.58
C GLU A 461 24.32 27.10 -36.72
N ALA A 462 24.02 27.76 -37.85
CA ALA A 462 24.39 29.16 -38.07
C ALA A 462 23.65 30.09 -37.10
N PHE A 463 22.38 29.81 -36.80
CA PHE A 463 21.61 30.53 -35.77
C PHE A 463 22.29 30.42 -34.40
N CYS A 464 22.68 29.22 -33.98
CA CYS A 464 23.34 29.01 -32.69
C CYS A 464 24.72 29.66 -32.62
N VAL A 465 25.49 29.65 -33.71
CA VAL A 465 26.77 30.37 -33.81
C VAL A 465 26.59 31.89 -33.78
N GLN A 466 25.53 32.41 -34.42
CA GLN A 466 25.26 33.84 -34.49
C GLN A 466 24.66 34.39 -33.18
N THR A 467 23.78 33.64 -32.53
CA THR A 467 23.09 34.06 -31.29
C THR A 467 23.86 33.73 -30.02
N GLY A 468 24.62 32.63 -30.03
CA GLY A 468 25.52 32.25 -28.96
C GLY A 468 26.89 32.88 -29.17
N LYS A 469 27.30 33.84 -28.33
CA LYS A 469 28.74 34.12 -28.14
C LYS A 469 29.44 32.77 -27.91
N LEU A 470 30.61 32.50 -28.52
CA LEU A 470 31.33 31.19 -28.55
C LEU A 470 31.01 30.14 -27.47
N HIS A 471 30.88 30.51 -26.20
CA HIS A 471 30.52 29.59 -25.09
C HIS A 471 29.04 29.14 -25.03
N GLY A 472 28.13 29.83 -25.72
CA GLY A 472 26.69 29.54 -25.74
C GLY A 472 26.23 28.65 -26.88
N VAL A 473 27.10 28.35 -27.86
CA VAL A 473 26.76 27.54 -29.04
C VAL A 473 26.35 26.13 -28.62
N LYS A 474 27.13 25.48 -27.75
CA LYS A 474 26.82 24.14 -27.23
C LYS A 474 25.47 24.08 -26.51
N ALA A 475 25.22 25.01 -25.59
CA ALA A 475 23.95 25.10 -24.87
C ALA A 475 22.75 25.45 -25.79
N CYS A 476 23.01 26.13 -26.90
CA CYS A 476 22.01 26.35 -27.94
C CYS A 476 21.70 25.04 -28.67
N LEU A 477 22.72 24.32 -29.17
CA LEU A 477 22.56 23.06 -29.90
C LEU A 477 21.92 21.95 -29.05
N GLU A 478 22.24 21.86 -27.75
CA GLU A 478 21.65 20.87 -26.82
C GLU A 478 20.13 21.03 -26.63
N LYS A 479 19.58 22.22 -26.92
CA LYS A 479 18.13 22.48 -26.88
C LYS A 479 17.41 22.08 -28.16
N ARG A 480 18.13 21.58 -29.18
CA ARG A 480 17.55 21.12 -30.44
C ARG A 480 17.60 19.61 -30.54
N LYS A 481 16.72 19.07 -31.37
CA LYS A 481 16.80 17.66 -31.79
C LYS A 481 18.12 17.47 -32.53
N ARG A 482 18.79 16.36 -32.29
CA ARG A 482 20.04 16.04 -32.96
C ARG A 482 19.80 15.88 -34.47
N PRO A 483 20.62 16.49 -35.34
CA PRO A 483 20.53 16.23 -36.77
C PRO A 483 20.87 14.75 -37.05
N PRO A 484 20.27 14.13 -38.09
CA PRO A 484 20.70 12.81 -38.53
C PRO A 484 22.11 12.89 -39.14
N LEU A 485 22.83 11.77 -39.10
CA LEU A 485 24.04 11.60 -39.90
C LEU A 485 23.65 11.50 -41.39
N LEU A 486 24.22 12.37 -42.22
CA LEU A 486 23.95 12.48 -43.65
C LEU A 486 25.09 11.91 -44.47
N GLU A 487 24.75 11.08 -45.45
CA GLU A 487 25.66 10.65 -46.51
C GLU A 487 25.91 11.80 -47.52
N PRO A 488 27.04 11.80 -48.24
CA PRO A 488 27.27 12.70 -49.37
C PRO A 488 26.14 12.61 -50.41
N ASP A 489 25.80 13.75 -51.05
CA ASP A 489 24.71 13.85 -52.02
C ASP A 489 23.34 13.31 -51.54
N SER A 490 23.04 13.44 -50.24
CA SER A 490 21.72 13.17 -49.68
C SER A 490 20.63 13.97 -50.43
N THR A 491 19.42 13.40 -50.55
CA THR A 491 18.32 13.80 -51.45
C THR A 491 17.74 15.22 -51.25
N GLN A 492 18.36 16.06 -50.43
CA GLN A 492 17.91 17.40 -50.06
C GLN A 492 18.95 18.51 -50.33
N CYS A 493 19.95 18.25 -51.19
CA CYS A 493 20.81 19.32 -51.67
C CYS A 493 19.99 20.44 -52.36
N PRO A 494 20.08 21.70 -51.91
CA PRO A 494 19.48 22.79 -52.65
C PRO A 494 20.08 22.85 -54.06
N PRO A 495 19.26 23.12 -55.10
CA PRO A 495 19.74 23.19 -56.47
C PRO A 495 20.86 24.23 -56.58
N ALA A 496 21.89 23.91 -57.37
CA ALA A 496 23.05 24.79 -57.53
C ALA A 496 22.62 26.14 -58.12
N GLU A 497 22.41 27.14 -57.27
CA GLU A 497 22.28 28.52 -57.71
C GLU A 497 23.61 28.93 -58.36
N LYS A 498 23.58 29.30 -59.65
CA LYS A 498 24.73 29.89 -60.33
C LYS A 498 25.08 31.18 -59.58
N GLY A 499 26.11 31.12 -58.74
CA GLY A 499 26.63 32.29 -58.04
C GLY A 499 26.88 33.40 -59.06
N ARG A 500 26.40 34.61 -58.75
CA ARG A 500 26.58 35.79 -59.60
C ARG A 500 28.05 36.24 -59.69
N ASP A 501 28.92 35.61 -58.92
CA ASP A 501 30.35 35.86 -58.81
C ASP A 501 31.12 34.54 -59.00
N GLN A 502 31.84 34.40 -60.12
CA GLN A 502 32.56 33.19 -60.51
C GLN A 502 33.77 32.86 -59.59
N ARG A 503 34.10 33.72 -58.64
CA ARG A 503 35.26 33.55 -57.74
C ARG A 503 34.93 32.89 -56.40
N ARG A 504 33.64 32.65 -56.10
CA ARG A 504 33.25 31.93 -54.89
C ARG A 504 32.90 30.49 -55.26
N PRO A 505 33.47 29.48 -54.57
CA PRO A 505 33.05 28.09 -54.73
C PRO A 505 31.53 27.99 -54.59
N ALA A 506 30.91 27.16 -55.43
CA ALA A 506 29.46 27.05 -55.51
C ALA A 506 28.91 26.66 -54.13
N LYS A 507 27.76 27.24 -53.77
CA LYS A 507 27.10 27.08 -52.45
C LYS A 507 26.87 25.60 -52.05
N LYS A 508 26.85 24.69 -53.03
CA LYS A 508 26.76 23.24 -52.84
C LYS A 508 27.92 22.66 -52.00
N GLU A 509 29.09 23.27 -52.02
CA GLU A 509 30.29 22.77 -51.31
C GLU A 509 30.29 23.08 -49.80
N ARG A 510 29.33 23.87 -49.30
CA ARG A 510 29.24 24.31 -47.90
C ARG A 510 27.88 24.02 -47.27
N ASP A 511 27.17 23.02 -47.76
CA ASP A 511 25.95 22.53 -47.12
C ASP A 511 26.20 21.09 -46.68
N GLU A 512 25.96 20.80 -45.39
CA GLU A 512 26.11 19.46 -44.85
C GLU A 512 25.32 18.43 -45.66
N ARG A 513 24.13 18.79 -46.15
CA ARG A 513 23.28 17.92 -46.96
C ARG A 513 23.96 17.48 -48.26
N CYS A 514 24.97 18.20 -48.71
CA CYS A 514 25.66 17.92 -49.97
C CYS A 514 27.00 17.24 -49.81
N MET A 515 27.81 17.67 -48.85
CA MET A 515 29.11 17.04 -48.63
C MET A 515 29.04 15.83 -47.70
N GLY A 516 27.93 15.64 -46.99
CA GLY A 516 27.78 14.63 -45.95
C GLY A 516 28.31 15.12 -44.59
N SER A 517 27.80 14.51 -43.52
CA SER A 517 28.14 14.86 -42.14
C SER A 517 29.61 14.68 -41.80
N GLU A 518 30.28 13.67 -42.36
CA GLU A 518 31.72 13.44 -42.14
C GLU A 518 32.56 14.59 -42.68
N ALA A 519 32.41 14.89 -43.98
CA ALA A 519 33.16 15.97 -44.61
C ALA A 519 32.80 17.33 -43.98
N TRP A 520 31.53 17.53 -43.59
CA TRP A 520 31.10 18.71 -42.84
C TRP A 520 31.82 18.82 -41.51
N CYS A 521 31.83 17.77 -40.69
CA CYS A 521 32.49 17.78 -39.39
C CYS A 521 34.00 18.00 -39.47
N LEU A 522 34.66 17.53 -40.55
CA LEU A 522 36.07 17.82 -40.80
C LEU A 522 36.31 19.29 -41.16
N ALA A 523 35.40 19.92 -41.90
CA ALA A 523 35.52 21.32 -42.29
C ALA A 523 35.15 22.31 -41.16
N TRP A 524 34.36 21.86 -40.16
CA TRP A 524 33.75 22.71 -39.14
C TRP A 524 34.00 22.24 -37.70
N ASP A 525 35.09 21.52 -37.46
CA ASP A 525 35.44 20.95 -36.14
C ASP A 525 35.52 22.00 -35.02
N PHE A 526 35.90 23.24 -35.34
CA PHE A 526 36.01 24.36 -34.40
C PHE A 526 34.68 24.73 -33.70
N ILE A 527 33.51 24.43 -34.29
CA ILE A 527 32.20 24.68 -33.68
C ILE A 527 31.93 23.71 -32.52
N TYR A 528 32.38 22.45 -32.67
CA TYR A 528 32.10 21.35 -31.74
C TYR A 528 33.30 21.03 -30.83
N GLY A 529 34.44 21.64 -31.08
CA GLY A 529 35.69 21.45 -30.35
C GLY A 529 36.60 20.38 -30.98
N ASN A 530 36.03 19.29 -31.51
CA ASN A 530 36.75 18.27 -32.27
C ASN A 530 35.81 17.47 -33.19
N TYR A 531 36.40 16.73 -34.12
CA TYR A 531 35.68 15.88 -35.08
C TYR A 531 34.78 14.80 -34.42
N PRO A 532 35.25 14.01 -33.42
CA PRO A 532 34.39 13.03 -32.73
C PRO A 532 33.13 13.63 -32.08
N ASP A 533 33.23 14.79 -31.45
CA ASP A 533 32.09 15.46 -30.81
C ASP A 533 31.06 15.93 -31.84
N CYS A 534 31.53 16.39 -33.01
CA CYS A 534 30.66 16.77 -34.12
C CYS A 534 29.84 15.59 -34.66
N ILE A 535 30.47 14.42 -34.82
CA ILE A 535 29.81 13.18 -35.29
C ILE A 535 28.90 12.58 -34.20
N ALA A 536 29.31 12.67 -32.93
CA ALA A 536 28.48 12.27 -31.80
C ALA A 536 27.20 13.13 -31.69
N HIS A 537 27.29 14.42 -32.00
CA HIS A 537 26.12 15.30 -32.05
C HIS A 537 25.10 14.87 -33.11
N ARG A 538 25.54 14.18 -34.17
CA ARG A 538 24.72 13.60 -35.25
C ARG A 538 24.24 12.18 -34.99
N GLY A 539 24.43 11.70 -33.76
CA GLY A 539 23.93 10.40 -33.31
C GLY A 539 24.93 9.25 -33.41
N LEU A 540 26.16 9.47 -33.89
CA LEU A 540 27.19 8.44 -33.96
C LEU A 540 28.33 8.71 -32.96
N ASN A 541 28.33 8.04 -31.82
CA ASN A 541 29.42 8.17 -30.86
C ASN A 541 30.62 7.29 -31.27
N LEU A 542 31.59 7.88 -31.98
CA LEU A 542 32.78 7.18 -32.48
C LEU A 542 33.61 6.53 -31.37
N VAL A 543 33.67 7.13 -30.18
CA VAL A 543 34.40 6.57 -29.03
C VAL A 543 33.73 5.28 -28.55
N SER A 544 32.42 5.33 -28.30
CA SER A 544 31.63 4.17 -27.88
C SER A 544 31.62 3.07 -28.95
N TYR A 545 31.54 3.45 -30.23
CA TYR A 545 31.63 2.50 -31.34
C TYR A 545 32.98 1.77 -31.37
N ARG A 546 34.08 2.52 -31.24
CA ARG A 546 35.44 1.96 -31.16
C ARG A 546 35.59 1.04 -29.96
N GLU A 547 35.21 1.48 -28.76
CA GLU A 547 35.26 0.66 -27.55
C GLU A 547 34.45 -0.63 -27.68
N THR A 548 33.28 -0.55 -28.34
CA THR A 548 32.42 -1.71 -28.60
C THR A 548 33.08 -2.69 -29.57
N ILE A 549 33.67 -2.20 -30.66
CA ILE A 549 34.44 -3.03 -31.60
C ILE A 549 35.64 -3.66 -30.92
N GLU A 550 36.43 -2.89 -30.17
CA GLU A 550 37.59 -3.39 -29.45
C GLU A 550 37.19 -4.49 -28.46
N LYS A 551 36.14 -4.28 -27.67
CA LYS A 551 35.62 -5.27 -26.72
C LYS A 551 35.12 -6.54 -27.38
N MET A 552 34.57 -6.47 -28.59
CA MET A 552 34.08 -7.65 -29.32
C MET A 552 35.17 -8.39 -30.09
N LEU A 553 36.06 -7.67 -30.77
CA LEU A 553 37.05 -8.25 -31.68
C LEU A 553 38.34 -8.65 -30.98
N VAL A 554 38.87 -7.83 -30.06
CA VAL A 554 40.17 -8.07 -29.43
C VAL A 554 40.22 -9.44 -28.74
N PRO A 555 39.23 -9.85 -27.91
CA PRO A 555 39.29 -11.16 -27.27
C PRO A 555 39.27 -12.32 -28.28
N ARG A 556 38.46 -12.22 -29.33
CA ARG A 556 38.31 -13.29 -30.34
C ARG A 556 39.57 -13.44 -31.20
N VAL A 557 40.15 -12.33 -31.63
CA VAL A 557 41.42 -12.32 -32.38
C VAL A 557 42.55 -12.83 -31.47
N SER A 558 42.61 -12.36 -30.23
CA SER A 558 43.63 -12.81 -29.26
C SER A 558 43.57 -14.31 -29.02
N GLU A 559 42.38 -14.87 -28.79
CA GLU A 559 42.20 -16.31 -28.61
C GLU A 559 42.63 -17.11 -29.84
N ALA A 560 42.21 -16.67 -31.04
CA ALA A 560 42.57 -17.34 -32.29
C ALA A 560 44.09 -17.32 -32.54
N VAL A 561 44.75 -16.18 -32.28
CA VAL A 561 46.21 -16.02 -32.40
C VAL A 561 46.94 -16.88 -31.37
N LEU A 562 46.50 -16.89 -30.10
CA LEU A 562 47.11 -17.72 -29.06
C LEU A 562 46.98 -19.22 -29.37
N LYS A 563 45.81 -19.66 -29.84
CA LYS A 563 45.58 -21.05 -30.24
C LYS A 563 46.42 -21.44 -31.46
N GLY A 564 46.48 -20.57 -32.47
CA GLY A 564 47.33 -20.76 -33.65
C GLY A 564 48.81 -20.86 -33.28
N ALA A 565 49.30 -19.92 -32.46
CA ALA A 565 50.69 -19.91 -32.00
C ALA A 565 51.04 -21.16 -31.18
N THR A 566 50.13 -21.61 -30.30
CA THR A 566 50.31 -22.84 -29.52
C THR A 566 50.44 -24.06 -30.41
N ASN A 567 49.56 -24.20 -31.42
CA ASN A 567 49.60 -25.33 -32.36
C ASN A 567 50.88 -25.33 -33.20
N VAL A 568 51.29 -24.17 -33.71
CA VAL A 568 52.53 -24.03 -34.49
C VAL A 568 53.75 -24.38 -33.63
N THR A 569 53.81 -23.88 -32.40
CA THR A 569 54.89 -24.16 -31.44
C THR A 569 54.97 -25.66 -31.11
N ALA A 570 53.83 -26.29 -30.81
CA ALA A 570 53.77 -27.71 -30.48
C ALA A 570 54.18 -28.60 -31.66
N ASN A 571 53.71 -28.28 -32.87
CA ASN A 571 54.07 -29.03 -34.07
C ASN A 571 55.55 -28.87 -34.44
N GLY A 572 56.11 -27.66 -34.32
CA GLY A 572 57.54 -27.41 -34.54
C GLY A 572 58.43 -28.21 -33.59
N ALA A 573 58.06 -28.24 -32.30
CA ALA A 573 58.77 -29.05 -31.31
C ALA A 573 58.64 -30.56 -31.58
N LEU A 574 57.43 -31.04 -31.87
CA LEU A 574 57.17 -32.46 -32.12
C LEU A 574 57.89 -32.97 -33.38
N LEU A 575 57.92 -32.15 -34.45
CA LEU A 575 58.66 -32.46 -35.67
C LEU A 575 60.16 -32.66 -35.37
N GLN A 576 60.74 -31.80 -34.53
CA GLN A 576 62.16 -31.92 -34.19
C GLN A 576 62.47 -33.16 -33.35
N ILE A 577 61.68 -33.39 -32.29
CA ILE A 577 61.94 -34.51 -31.37
C ILE A 577 61.66 -35.84 -32.06
N VAL A 578 60.50 -36.00 -32.69
CA VAL A 578 60.02 -37.30 -33.16
C VAL A 578 60.56 -37.64 -34.54
N VAL A 579 60.54 -36.69 -35.47
CA VAL A 579 60.86 -36.97 -36.87
C VAL A 579 62.34 -36.77 -37.15
N ARG A 580 62.96 -35.74 -36.56
CA ARG A 580 64.36 -35.39 -36.81
C ARG A 580 65.32 -35.93 -35.76
N ASN A 581 64.80 -36.58 -34.71
CA ASN A 581 65.57 -37.11 -33.59
C ASN A 581 66.49 -36.04 -32.96
N GLY A 582 66.04 -34.78 -32.96
CA GLY A 582 66.77 -33.62 -32.46
C GLY A 582 66.74 -33.55 -30.94
N SER A 583 67.67 -32.77 -30.37
CA SER A 583 67.69 -32.55 -28.92
C SER A 583 66.54 -31.65 -28.48
N VAL A 584 66.27 -31.62 -27.17
CA VAL A 584 65.31 -30.68 -26.58
C VAL A 584 65.67 -29.22 -26.88
N ALA A 585 66.98 -28.91 -27.00
CA ALA A 585 67.43 -27.57 -27.38
C ALA A 585 67.04 -27.24 -28.84
N ASP A 586 67.23 -28.17 -29.77
CA ASP A 586 66.86 -27.99 -31.19
C ASP A 586 65.33 -27.83 -31.36
N ALA A 587 64.56 -28.60 -30.59
CA ALA A 587 63.11 -28.51 -30.55
C ALA A 587 62.64 -27.14 -30.03
N ARG A 588 63.27 -26.63 -28.97
CA ARG A 588 62.97 -25.31 -28.44
C ARG A 588 63.30 -24.20 -29.44
N THR A 589 64.49 -24.22 -30.03
CA THR A 589 64.90 -23.21 -31.02
C THR A 589 63.97 -23.21 -32.24
N THR A 590 63.56 -24.39 -32.72
CA THR A 590 62.62 -24.48 -33.85
C THR A 590 61.24 -23.98 -33.48
N ALA A 591 60.73 -24.35 -32.30
CA ALA A 591 59.43 -23.89 -31.83
C ALA A 591 59.39 -22.36 -31.63
N GLU A 592 60.48 -21.76 -31.13
CA GLU A 592 60.61 -20.30 -31.01
C GLU A 592 60.65 -19.61 -32.38
N ALA A 593 61.35 -20.18 -33.36
CA ALA A 593 61.42 -19.66 -34.74
C ALA A 593 60.06 -19.75 -35.45
N ASP A 594 59.38 -20.90 -35.38
CA ASP A 594 58.07 -21.12 -36.00
C ASP A 594 57.00 -20.23 -35.38
N ARG A 595 57.03 -20.04 -34.05
CA ARG A 595 56.15 -19.09 -33.36
C ARG A 595 56.36 -17.67 -33.87
N LYS A 596 57.63 -17.24 -34.05
CA LYS A 596 57.93 -15.89 -34.55
C LYS A 596 57.40 -15.71 -35.98
N LEU A 597 57.66 -16.66 -36.88
CA LEU A 597 57.17 -16.61 -38.25
C LEU A 597 55.63 -16.55 -38.32
N PHE A 598 54.95 -17.30 -37.46
CA PHE A 598 53.48 -17.24 -37.37
C PHE A 598 52.99 -15.85 -36.94
N LEU A 599 53.59 -15.24 -35.92
CA LEU A 599 53.20 -13.92 -35.44
C LEU A 599 53.47 -12.83 -36.50
N ASP A 600 54.63 -12.86 -37.16
CA ASP A 600 54.99 -11.91 -38.22
C ASP A 600 54.01 -11.98 -39.42
N GLU A 601 53.54 -13.19 -39.78
CA GLU A 601 52.55 -13.38 -40.85
C GLU A 601 51.14 -12.91 -40.44
N ILE A 602 50.75 -13.14 -39.19
CA ILE A 602 49.48 -12.63 -38.65
C ILE A 602 49.46 -11.10 -38.63
N GLU A 603 50.55 -10.46 -38.21
CA GLU A 603 50.68 -9.00 -38.20
C GLU A 603 50.47 -8.41 -39.60
N LYS A 604 51.19 -8.92 -40.61
CA LYS A 604 51.02 -8.49 -42.01
C LYS A 604 49.59 -8.65 -42.53
N ARG A 605 48.92 -9.76 -42.17
CA ARG A 605 47.53 -10.01 -42.58
C ARG A 605 46.55 -9.08 -41.88
N LEU A 606 46.78 -8.79 -40.60
CA LEU A 606 45.96 -7.83 -39.85
C LEU A 606 46.09 -6.43 -40.44
N GLU A 607 47.31 -5.97 -40.74
CA GLU A 607 47.53 -4.69 -41.41
C GLU A 607 46.80 -4.62 -42.76
N ALA A 608 46.94 -5.65 -43.60
CA ALA A 608 46.25 -5.72 -44.89
C ALA A 608 44.72 -5.74 -44.74
N MET A 609 44.18 -6.43 -43.73
CA MET A 609 42.73 -6.44 -43.46
C MET A 609 42.23 -5.08 -42.97
N VAL A 610 43.00 -4.38 -42.14
CA VAL A 610 42.66 -3.02 -41.68
C VAL A 610 42.61 -2.06 -42.86
N VAL A 611 43.65 -2.04 -43.71
CA VAL A 611 43.68 -1.17 -44.89
C VAL A 611 42.51 -1.48 -45.85
N ASN A 612 42.29 -2.76 -46.17
CA ASN A 612 41.17 -3.16 -47.05
C ASN A 612 39.78 -2.96 -46.42
N GLY A 613 39.70 -2.95 -45.09
CA GLY A 613 38.48 -2.68 -44.35
C GLY A 613 38.14 -1.19 -44.38
N ILE A 614 39.13 -0.34 -44.16
CA ILE A 614 39.02 1.11 -44.30
C ILE A 614 38.62 1.49 -45.73
N ASP A 615 39.32 0.96 -46.74
CA ASP A 615 39.00 1.23 -48.16
C ASP A 615 37.59 0.76 -48.57
N ARG A 616 37.05 -0.27 -47.92
CA ARG A 616 35.67 -0.74 -48.16
C ARG A 616 34.62 0.03 -47.36
N ALA A 617 34.99 0.59 -46.21
CA ALA A 617 34.09 1.45 -45.43
C ALA A 617 34.01 2.86 -46.04
N LEU A 618 35.06 3.31 -46.74
CA LEU A 618 35.13 4.60 -47.43
C LEU A 618 34.52 4.59 -48.84
N LYS A 619 34.14 3.43 -49.38
CA LYS A 619 33.49 3.26 -50.68
C LYS A 619 32.04 2.85 -50.48
#